data_AF-A0AAV5ZIT5-F1
#
_entry.id   AF-A0AAV5ZIT5-F1
#
_cell.length_a   1.000
_cell.length_b   1.000
_cell.length_c   1.000
_cell.angle_alpha   90.00
_cell.angle_beta   90.00
_cell.angle_gamma   90.00
#
_symmetry.space_group_name_H-M   'P 1'
#
loop_
_entity.id
_entity.type
_entity.pdbx_description
1 polymer ?
#
loop_
_entity_poly.entity_id
_entity_poly.type
_entity_poly.pdbx_seq_one_letter_code
_entity_poly.pdbx_strand_id
1 'polypeptide(L)' 'PVAWFAHGLRLVDIARPHAPREVGHFLPDPPAGHQRVSSNDVFVDARGLIYLIDRGRGLHILERV' A
#
# COMPACT_ATOMS: atom_id res chain seq x y z
N PRO A 1 5.27 5.91 0.76
CA PRO A 1 4.21 4.86 0.77
C PRO A 1 4.41 3.97 1.98
N VAL A 2 3.34 3.43 2.56
CA VAL A 2 3.43 2.52 3.71
C VAL A 2 2.40 1.39 3.58
N ALA A 3 2.82 0.16 3.88
CA ALA A 3 1.91 -0.98 4.00
C ALA A 3 1.18 -0.92 5.35
N TRP A 4 -0.15 -1.01 5.31
CA TRP A 4 -1.02 -0.83 6.48
C TRP A 4 -1.90 -2.05 6.75
N PHE A 5 -1.34 -3.25 6.56
CA PHE A 5 -1.98 -4.54 6.82
C PHE A 5 -3.38 -4.66 6.21
N ALA A 6 -4.41 -4.69 7.04
CA ALA A 6 -5.81 -4.80 6.63
C ALA A 6 -6.32 -3.63 5.77
N HIS A 7 -5.54 -2.54 5.71
CA HIS A 7 -5.89 -1.32 5.01
C HIS A 7 -5.04 -1.07 3.76
N GLY A 8 -4.31 -2.07 3.27
CA GLY A 8 -3.60 -2.00 1.99
C GLY A 8 -2.43 -1.02 2.01
N LEU A 9 -2.22 -0.31 0.90
CA LEU A 9 -1.21 0.73 0.78
C LEU A 9 -1.79 2.10 1.14
N ARG A 10 -1.05 2.88 1.93
CA ARG A 10 -1.36 4.27 2.22
C ARG A 10 -0.25 5.19 1.71
N LEU A 11 -0.64 6.29 1.07
CA LEU A 11 0.24 7.39 0.71
C LEU A 11 -0.02 8.51 1.70
N VAL A 12 0.97 8.78 2.56
CA VAL A 12 0.87 9.81 3.59
C VAL A 12 1.89 10.90 3.28
N ASP A 13 1.40 12.12 3.10
CA ASP A 13 2.22 13.34 3.04
C ASP A 13 2.57 13.76 4.46
N ILE A 14 3.88 13.80 4.73
CA ILE A 14 4.46 14.15 6.03
C ILE A 14 5.25 15.47 5.98
N ALA A 15 5.07 16.29 4.93
CA ALA A 15 5.76 17.59 4.80
C ALA A 15 5.44 18.55 5.96
N ARG A 16 4.29 18.38 6.61
CA ARG A 16 3.95 18.98 7.90
C ARG A 16 3.87 17.88 8.97
N PRO A 17 4.94 17.61 9.74
CA PRO A 17 4.99 16.46 10.64
C PRO A 17 3.91 16.44 11.73
N HIS A 18 3.42 17.61 12.15
CA HIS A 18 2.34 17.73 13.15
C HIS A 18 0.93 17.64 12.54
N ALA A 19 0.82 17.57 11.22
CA ALA A 19 -0.44 17.48 10.48
C ALA A 19 -0.30 16.58 9.25
N PRO A 20 0.05 15.28 9.44
CA PRO A 20 0.17 14.35 8.34
C PRO A 20 -1.18 14.19 7.62
N ARG A 21 -1.14 13.99 6.30
CA ARG A 21 -2.34 13.89 5.47
C ARG A 21 -2.25 12.68 4.57
N GLU A 22 -3.30 11.86 4.54
CA GLU A 22 -3.43 10.83 3.50
C GLU A 22 -3.71 11.51 2.16
N VAL A 23 -2.91 11.17 1.15
CA VAL A 23 -2.96 11.75 -0.21
C VAL A 23 -3.34 10.73 -1.27
N GLY A 24 -3.58 9.49 -0.86
CA GLY A 24 -4.03 8.41 -1.72
C GLY A 24 -3.93 7.07 -1.00
N HIS A 25 -4.60 6.06 -1.55
CA HIS A 25 -4.54 4.70 -1.06
C HIS A 25 -4.72 3.72 -2.22
N PHE A 26 -4.30 2.48 -1.97
CA PHE A 26 -4.69 1.34 -2.79
C PHE A 26 -5.15 0.23 -1.84
N LEU A 27 -6.42 -0.16 -1.98
CA LEU A 27 -7.04 -1.23 -1.20
C LEU A 27 -7.79 -2.14 -2.19
N PRO A 28 -7.20 -3.28 -2.60
CA PRO A 28 -7.89 -4.24 -3.45
C PRO A 28 -8.91 -5.04 -2.64
N ASP A 29 -9.76 -5.79 -3.35
CA ASP A 29 -10.62 -6.78 -2.69
C ASP A 29 -9.79 -7.87 -2.00
N PRO A 30 -10.27 -8.42 -0.87
CA PRO A 30 -9.64 -9.57 -0.23
C PRO A 30 -9.42 -10.72 -1.23
N PRO A 31 -8.26 -11.40 -1.20
CA PRO A 31 -8.05 -12.58 -2.03
C PRO A 31 -9.01 -13.72 -1.63
N ALA A 32 -9.25 -14.65 -2.57
CA ALA A 32 -10.12 -15.79 -2.32
C ALA A 32 -9.68 -16.58 -1.06
N GLY A 33 -10.64 -16.99 -0.24
CA GLY A 33 -10.37 -17.69 1.02
C GLY A 33 -9.88 -16.80 2.17
N HIS A 34 -9.76 -15.48 1.98
CA HIS A 34 -9.32 -14.56 3.01
C HIS A 34 -10.42 -13.54 3.35
N GLN A 35 -10.52 -13.16 4.62
CA GLN A 35 -11.50 -12.17 5.07
C GLN A 35 -11.08 -10.72 4.79
N ARG A 36 -9.79 -10.48 4.59
CA ARG A 36 -9.21 -9.15 4.43
C ARG A 36 -7.90 -9.20 3.65
N VAL A 37 -7.53 -8.06 3.08
CA VAL A 37 -6.16 -7.76 2.63
C VAL A 37 -5.21 -7.88 3.83
N SER A 38 -3.97 -8.29 3.60
CA SER A 38 -2.94 -8.48 4.62
C SER A 38 -1.59 -8.01 4.07
N SER A 39 -1.51 -6.73 3.69
CA SER A 39 -0.30 -6.13 3.14
C SER A 39 0.80 -6.01 4.20
N ASN A 40 2.00 -6.52 3.92
CA ASN A 40 3.05 -6.62 4.93
C ASN A 40 4.22 -5.67 4.71
N ASP A 41 4.58 -5.37 3.46
CA ASP A 41 5.74 -4.54 3.16
C ASP A 41 5.57 -3.80 1.84
N VAL A 42 6.31 -2.71 1.68
CA VAL A 42 6.33 -1.91 0.46
C VAL A 42 7.73 -1.45 0.09
N PHE A 43 8.09 -1.62 -1.18
CA PHE A 43 9.31 -1.09 -1.78
C PHE A 43 8.96 -0.16 -2.95
N VAL A 44 9.79 0.85 -3.20
CA VAL A 44 9.65 1.76 -4.35
C VAL A 44 10.98 1.81 -5.08
N ASP A 45 10.95 1.61 -6.39
CA ASP A 45 12.16 1.67 -7.22
C ASP A 45 12.40 3.07 -7.82
N ALA A 46 13.54 3.22 -8.51
CA ALA A 46 13.93 4.48 -9.15
C ALA A 46 13.03 4.90 -10.34
N ARG A 47 12.20 4.00 -10.86
CA ARG A 47 11.21 4.30 -11.90
C ARG A 47 9.90 4.81 -11.31
N GLY A 48 9.77 4.79 -9.99
CA GLY A 48 8.54 5.16 -9.28
C GLY A 48 7.53 4.02 -9.16
N LEU A 49 7.89 2.79 -9.52
CA LEU A 49 7.02 1.62 -9.34
C LEU A 49 6.96 1.24 -7.86
N ILE A 50 5.76 0.96 -7.37
CA ILE A 50 5.48 0.57 -6.00
C ILE A 50 5.22 -0.93 -5.95
N TYR A 51 6.03 -1.65 -5.20
CA TYR A 51 5.97 -3.08 -4.98
C TYR A 51 5.36 -3.34 -3.61
N LEU A 52 4.10 -3.79 -3.56
CA LEU A 52 3.37 -4.05 -2.32
C LEU A 52 3.16 -5.57 -2.15
N ILE A 53 3.71 -6.14 -1.08
CA ILE A 53 3.53 -7.56 -0.79
C ILE A 53 2.34 -7.78 0.16
N ASP A 54 1.50 -8.75 -0.18
CA ASP A 54 0.33 -9.19 0.57
C ASP A 54 0.44 -10.68 0.90
N ARG A 55 0.18 -11.05 2.16
CA ARG A 55 0.27 -12.45 2.61
C ARG A 55 -0.65 -13.41 1.85
N GLY A 56 -1.85 -12.96 1.50
CA GLY A 56 -2.88 -13.80 0.89
C GLY A 56 -2.91 -13.73 -0.63
N ARG A 57 -2.42 -12.64 -1.22
CA ARG A 57 -2.49 -12.38 -2.67
C ARG A 57 -1.12 -12.38 -3.37
N GLY A 58 -0.02 -12.23 -2.65
CA GLY A 58 1.32 -12.09 -3.23
C GLY A 58 1.65 -10.63 -3.58
N LEU A 59 2.21 -10.38 -4.75
CA LEU A 59 2.79 -9.08 -5.11
C LEU A 59 1.84 -8.25 -5.99
N HIS A 60 1.63 -6.98 -5.61
CA HIS A 60 1.12 -5.93 -6.49
C HIS A 60 2.26 -5.04 -6.98
N ILE A 61 2.23 -4.68 -8.26
CA ILE A 61 3.06 -3.63 -8.85
C ILE A 61 2.13 -2.50 -9.26
N LEU A 62 2.34 -1.31 -8.70
CA LEU A 62 1.48 -0.15 -8.86
C LEU A 62 2.30 1.02 -9.37
N GLU A 63 1.65 1.92 -10.10
CA GLU A 63 2.17 3.23 -10.44
C GLU A 63 1.14 4.31 -10.09
N ARG A 64 1.60 5.54 -9.85
CA ARG A 64 0.72 6.67 -9.61
C ARG A 64 0.46 7.36 -10.94
N VAL A 65 -0.81 7.38 -11.36
CA VAL A 65 -1.28 8.10 -12.55
C VAL A 65 -1.72 9.52 -12.16
#